data_AF-A0A959KBG1-F1
#
_entry.id   AF-A0A959KBG1-F1
#
_cell.length_a   1.000
_cell.length_b   1.000
_cell.length_c   1.000
_cell.angle_alpha   90.00
_cell.angle_beta   90.00
_cell.angle_gamma   90.00
#
_symmetry.space_group_name_H-M   'P 1'
#
loop_
_entity.id
_entity.type
_entity.pdbx_description
1 polymer ?
#
loop_
_entity_poly.entity_id
_entity_poly.type
_entity_poly.pdbx_seq_one_letter_code
_entity_poly.pdbx_strand_id
1 'polypeptide(L)'
;MAYTGQSTYSPDFPPTFITVAAKDGIANLHTVESRVAHLRNAGVEVEYRRYETAGLGFGLGTGTDAEGWLDYAVRFWQKNINQ
;
A
#
# COMPACT_ATOMS: atom_id res chain seq x y z
N MET A 1 -3.51 1.39 -3.73
CA MET A 1 -3.52 -0.01 -4.18
C MET A 1 -3.48 -0.91 -2.97
N ALA A 2 -4.50 -1.76 -2.81
CA ALA A 2 -4.40 -2.90 -1.91
C ALA A 2 -3.64 -3.98 -2.70
N TYR A 3 -2.41 -4.28 -2.25
CA TYR A 3 -1.45 -5.27 -2.77
C TYR A 3 -1.07 -5.20 -4.28
N THR A 4 0.23 -5.31 -4.58
CA THR A 4 0.72 -5.51 -5.96
C THR A 4 2.16 -6.05 -5.94
N GLY A 5 2.42 -7.05 -6.79
CA GLY A 5 3.76 -7.59 -7.08
C GLY A 5 4.40 -7.02 -8.34
N GLN A 6 3.97 -5.84 -8.78
CA GLN A 6 4.47 -5.23 -10.01
C GLN A 6 5.95 -4.86 -9.86
N SER A 7 6.77 -5.32 -10.81
CA SER A 7 8.22 -5.08 -10.83
C SER A 7 8.63 -3.80 -11.54
N THR A 8 7.74 -3.21 -12.35
CA THR A 8 8.01 -1.94 -13.05
C THR A 8 7.80 -0.73 -12.15
N TYR A 9 8.77 0.19 -12.19
CA TYR A 9 8.74 1.49 -11.53
C TYR A 9 9.58 2.49 -12.35
N SER A 10 9.24 3.77 -12.27
CA SER A 10 10.00 4.88 -12.86
C SER A 10 9.98 6.08 -11.90
N PRO A 11 10.87 7.07 -12.05
CA PRO A 11 10.79 8.32 -11.31
C PRO A 11 9.48 9.08 -11.57
N ASP A 12 8.90 8.92 -12.77
CA ASP A 12 7.63 9.55 -13.15
C ASP A 12 6.40 8.78 -12.63
N PHE A 13 6.58 7.76 -11.79
CA PHE A 13 5.47 7.01 -11.24
C PHE A 13 4.66 7.91 -10.29
N PRO A 14 3.32 7.91 -10.36
CA PRO A 14 2.52 8.80 -9.52
C PRO A 14 2.66 8.46 -8.03
N PRO A 15 2.42 9.43 -7.13
CA PRO A 15 2.30 9.17 -5.70
C PRO A 15 1.40 7.95 -5.45
N THR A 16 1.85 7.02 -4.61
CA THR A 16 1.20 5.72 -4.47
C THR A 16 0.94 5.36 -3.02
N PHE A 17 -0.33 5.10 -2.70
CA PHE A 17 -0.73 4.44 -1.46
C PHE A 17 -0.68 2.92 -1.63
N ILE A 18 0.00 2.19 -0.74
CA ILE A 18 0.11 0.71 -0.74
C ILE A 18 -0.34 0.18 0.62
N THR A 19 -1.18 -0.85 0.61
CA THR A 19 -1.52 -1.59 1.83
C THR A 19 -1.54 -3.10 1.61
N VAL A 20 -1.20 -3.89 2.64
CA VAL A 20 -1.11 -5.34 2.60
C VAL A 20 -1.39 -5.98 3.96
N ALA A 21 -2.02 -7.15 3.97
CA ALA A 21 -2.07 -8.02 5.14
C ALA A 21 -0.79 -8.85 5.23
N ALA A 22 -0.14 -8.88 6.39
CA ALA A 22 1.13 -9.59 6.58
C ALA A 22 1.00 -11.11 6.38
N LYS A 23 -0.20 -11.65 6.59
CA LYS A 23 -0.56 -13.06 6.44
C LYS A 23 -1.31 -13.35 5.13
N ASP A 24 -1.19 -12.46 4.15
CA ASP A 24 -1.78 -12.67 2.83
C ASP A 24 -1.07 -13.84 2.12
N GLY A 25 -1.81 -14.90 1.83
CA GLY A 25 -1.28 -16.09 1.15
C GLY A 25 -1.14 -15.95 -0.37
N ILE A 26 -1.65 -14.87 -0.96
CA ILE A 26 -1.61 -14.58 -2.39
C ILE A 26 -0.56 -13.50 -2.67
N ALA A 27 -0.62 -12.40 -1.95
CA ALA A 27 0.33 -11.31 -2.06
C ALA A 27 1.51 -11.52 -1.12
N ASN A 28 2.64 -11.98 -1.66
CA ASN A 28 3.86 -12.14 -0.87
C ASN A 28 4.32 -10.80 -0.28
N LEU A 29 4.38 -10.72 1.06
CA LEU A 29 4.76 -9.52 1.80
C LEU A 29 6.14 -8.98 1.37
N HIS A 30 7.12 -9.85 1.18
CA HIS A 30 8.47 -9.46 0.79
C HIS A 30 8.48 -8.81 -0.60
N THR A 31 7.68 -9.32 -1.54
CA THR A 31 7.52 -8.70 -2.86
C THR A 31 6.93 -7.30 -2.76
N VAL A 32 5.92 -7.11 -1.91
CA VAL A 32 5.30 -5.79 -1.68
C VAL A 32 6.31 -4.82 -1.03
N GLU A 33 7.05 -5.26 -0.02
CA GLU A 33 8.07 -4.45 0.65
C GLU A 33 9.22 -4.07 -0.28
N SER A 34 9.66 -5.00 -1.15
CA SER A 34 10.65 -4.73 -2.19
C SER A 34 10.16 -3.66 -3.17
N ARG A 35 8.90 -3.75 -3.63
CA ARG A 35 8.29 -2.71 -4.48
C ARG A 35 8.25 -1.35 -3.79
N VAL A 36 7.85 -1.29 -2.52
CA VAL A 36 7.83 -0.05 -1.73
C VAL A 36 9.24 0.57 -1.69
N ALA A 37 10.27 -0.23 -1.45
CA ALA A 37 11.65 0.23 -1.43
C ALA A 37 12.09 0.77 -2.79
N HIS A 38 11.78 0.07 -3.89
CA HIS A 38 12.11 0.51 -5.24
C HIS A 38 11.44 1.84 -5.63
N LEU A 39 10.14 2.01 -5.32
CA LEU A 39 9.43 3.26 -5.59
C LEU A 39 10.01 4.43 -4.79
N ARG A 40 10.29 4.24 -3.50
CA ARG A 40 10.93 5.26 -2.65
C ARG A 40 12.32 5.64 -3.17
N ASN A 41 13.12 4.66 -3.58
CA ASN A 41 14.45 4.90 -4.15
C ASN A 41 14.39 5.65 -5.49
N ALA A 42 13.29 5.50 -6.24
CA ALA A 42 13.05 6.25 -7.47
C ALA A 42 12.50 7.67 -7.24
N GLY A 43 12.30 8.10 -5.98
CA GLY A 43 11.78 9.43 -5.64
C GLY A 43 10.26 9.54 -5.57
N VAL A 44 9.54 8.42 -5.68
CA VAL A 44 8.07 8.39 -5.66
C VAL A 44 7.58 8.55 -4.21
N GLU A 45 6.60 9.42 -4.00
CA GLU A 45 5.91 9.52 -2.70
C GLU A 45 5.10 8.24 -2.46
N VAL A 46 5.45 7.48 -1.42
CA VAL A 46 4.77 6.22 -1.07
C VAL A 46 4.33 6.20 0.39
N GLU A 47 3.02 6.15 0.60
CA GLU A 47 2.44 5.75 1.89
C GLU A 47 2.23 4.23 1.90
N TYR A 48 2.85 3.53 2.85
CA TYR A 48 2.78 2.08 2.98
C TYR A 48 2.22 1.68 4.34
N ARG A 49 1.23 0.79 4.34
CA ARG A 49 0.53 0.31 5.55
C ARG A 49 0.42 -1.22 5.56
N ARG A 50 1.10 -1.84 6.53
CA ARG A 50 1.06 -3.28 6.80
C ARG A 50 0.13 -3.57 7.98
N TYR A 51 -0.67 -4.63 7.85
CA TYR A 51 -1.60 -5.09 8.89
C TYR A 51 -1.33 -6.55 9.27
N GLU A 52 -1.14 -6.84 10.55
CA GLU A 52 -0.74 -8.15 11.10
C GLU A 52 -1.93 -9.09 11.34
N THR A 53 -3.09 -8.52 11.70
CA THR A 53 -4.27 -9.31 12.09
C THR A 53 -5.32 -9.41 10.98
N ALA A 54 -5.34 -8.43 10.08
CA ALA A 54 -6.17 -8.46 8.89
C ALA A 54 -5.87 -9.70 8.03
N GLY A 55 -6.93 -10.36 7.56
CA GLY A 55 -6.84 -11.52 6.68
C GLY A 55 -6.70 -11.15 5.21
N LEU A 56 -6.52 -12.17 4.35
CA LEU A 56 -6.62 -12.02 2.91
C LEU A 56 -7.96 -11.34 2.54
N GLY A 57 -7.91 -10.33 1.68
CA GLY A 57 -9.12 -9.65 1.19
C GLY A 57 -9.90 -8.92 2.29
N PHE A 58 -9.22 -8.32 3.27
CA PHE A 58 -9.81 -7.70 4.46
C PHE A 58 -10.86 -6.60 4.21
N GLY A 59 -11.09 -6.16 2.97
CA GLY A 59 -12.12 -5.17 2.65
C GLY A 59 -11.90 -3.86 3.39
N LEU A 60 -12.85 -3.43 4.20
CA LEU A 60 -12.71 -2.25 5.08
C LEU A 60 -11.91 -2.53 6.36
N GLY A 61 -11.63 -3.79 6.68
CA GLY A 61 -10.84 -4.18 7.84
C GLY A 61 -11.57 -4.10 9.18
N THR A 62 -12.91 -3.97 9.19
CA THR A 62 -13.69 -3.86 10.43
C THR A 62 -13.41 -5.01 11.40
N GLY A 63 -13.13 -4.70 12.66
CA GLY A 63 -12.75 -5.65 13.70
C GLY A 63 -11.31 -6.13 13.63
N THR A 64 -10.46 -5.52 12.80
CA THR A 64 -9.04 -5.86 12.65
C THR A 64 -8.16 -4.61 12.79
N ASP A 65 -6.85 -4.80 12.82
CA ASP A 65 -5.88 -3.70 12.78
C ASP A 65 -5.84 -2.92 11.45
N ALA A 66 -6.55 -3.39 10.42
CA ALA A 66 -6.78 -2.63 9.18
C ALA A 66 -7.97 -1.67 9.25
N GLU A 67 -8.76 -1.66 10.32
CA GLU A 67 -9.92 -0.77 10.42
C GLU A 67 -9.50 0.71 10.28
N GLY A 68 -10.23 1.45 9.43
CA GLY A 68 -9.92 2.85 9.13
C GLY A 68 -8.80 3.08 8.11
N TRP A 69 -8.25 2.02 7.48
CA TRP A 69 -7.23 2.17 6.43
C TRP A 69 -7.67 3.09 5.27
N LEU A 70 -8.98 3.09 4.98
CA LEU A 70 -9.57 3.89 3.91
C LEU A 70 -9.40 5.39 4.16
N ASP A 71 -9.50 5.85 5.42
CA ASP A 71 -9.34 7.27 5.75
C ASP A 71 -7.92 7.76 5.48
N TYR A 72 -6.92 6.91 5.75
CA TYR A 72 -5.53 7.21 5.40
C TYR A 72 -5.35 7.29 3.88
N ALA A 73 -5.95 6.37 3.12
CA ALA A 73 -5.91 6.42 1.67
C ALA A 73 -6.57 7.70 1.12
N VAL A 74 -7.73 8.09 1.65
CA VAL A 74 -8.43 9.33 1.26
C VAL A 74 -7.55 10.55 1.53
N ARG A 75 -6.96 10.66 2.74
CA ARG A 75 -6.06 11.77 3.08
C ARG A 75 -4.84 11.83 2.18
N PHE A 76 -4.24 10.68 1.87
CA PHE A 76 -3.12 10.60 0.95
C PHE A 76 -3.48 11.15 -0.43
N TRP A 77 -4.63 10.75 -0.98
CA TRP A 77 -5.05 11.23 -2.30
C TRP A 77 -5.48 12.69 -2.29
N GLN A 78 -6.14 13.17 -1.23
CA GLN A 78 -6.47 14.60 -1.09
C GLN A 78 -5.21 15.49 -1.11
N LYS A 79 -4.10 15.04 -0.52
CA LYS A 79 -2.81 15.73 -0.57
C LYS A 79 -2.19 15.74 -1.98
N ASN A 80 -2.41 14.69 -2.77
CA ASN A 80 -1.70 14.46 -4.03
C ASN A 80 -2.54 14.75 -5.29
N ILE A 81 -3.87 14.91 -5.19
CA ILE A 81 -4.75 15.18 -6.35
C ILE A 81 -4.70 16.63 -6.84
N ASN A 82 -4.15 17.54 -6.03
CA ASN A 82 -4.03 18.97 -6.34
C ASN A 82 -2.57 19.40 -6.60
N GLN A 83 -1.67 18.45 -6.89
CA GLN A 83 -0.27 18.73 -7.23
C GLN A 83 -0.06 18.80 -8.74
#